data_AF-A0A9D2HJL6-F1
#
_entry.id   AF-A0A9D2HJL6-F1
#
_cell.length_a   1.000
_cell.length_b   1.000
_cell.length_c   1.000
_cell.angle_alpha   90.00
_cell.angle_beta   90.00
_cell.angle_gamma   90.00
#
_symmetry.space_group_name_H-M   'P 1'
#
loop_
_entity.id
_entity.type
_entity.pdbx_description
1 polymer ?
#
loop_
_entity_poly.entity_id
_entity_poly.type
_entity_poly.pdbx_seq_one_letter_code
_entity_poly.pdbx_strand_id
1 'polypeptide(L)'
;MVPFIIFCKRVSDKFIKDEMTVYAAQASFFILLSFFPFVMVLMTLLQFIPHLSPDMLLAVITAVIPNVSKARPLVEGAISDLYIRSPGVILWVTILAALWSASKGMLSMERGLNRIWSPREKRGYVVSRLICTGYTIVFLIICIMSLILLVFGSAIQNFLENTVPVISTFTRHILNIRAILAVALLILSFTTLYAVVPRKKLKIRLQLPGAIFSSLGWILFSFVFSIYFNHFSHFSYAYGSLTAIVLLMLWLYFCICILFLGAEINYFYVSYKELSFHSRGFEDN
;
A
#
# COMPACT_ATOMS: atom_id res chain seq x y z
N MET A 1 1.81 19.64 27.61
CA MET A 1 0.58 19.23 26.88
C MET A 1 0.12 20.28 25.86
N VAL A 2 0.01 21.56 26.22
CA VAL A 2 -0.35 22.67 25.30
C VAL A 2 0.42 22.71 23.96
N PRO A 3 1.77 22.57 23.90
CA PRO A 3 2.49 22.66 22.62
C PRO A 3 2.17 21.51 21.66
N PHE A 4 1.86 20.32 22.16
CA PHE A 4 1.49 19.17 21.34
C PHE A 4 0.09 19.36 20.71
N ILE A 5 -0.86 19.87 21.49
CA ILE A 5 -2.22 20.16 20.99
C ILE A 5 -2.16 21.22 19.88
N ILE A 6 -1.34 22.26 20.06
CA ILE A 6 -1.14 23.29 19.03
C ILE A 6 -0.51 22.69 17.77
N PHE A 7 0.46 21.78 17.90
CA PHE A 7 1.06 21.09 16.77
C PHE A 7 0.02 20.26 16.00
N CYS A 8 -0.76 19.42 16.69
CA CYS A 8 -1.83 18.65 16.07
C CYS A 8 -2.84 19.55 15.36
N LYS A 9 -3.24 20.65 15.99
CA LYS A 9 -4.15 21.62 15.37
C LYS A 9 -3.57 22.22 14.10
N ARG A 10 -2.30 22.63 14.08
CA ARG A 10 -1.64 23.15 12.87
C ARG A 10 -1.58 22.12 11.75
N VAL A 11 -1.29 20.86 12.07
CA VAL A 11 -1.28 19.76 11.09
C VAL A 11 -2.68 19.57 10.50
N SER A 12 -3.72 19.53 11.33
CA SER A 12 -5.11 19.40 10.87
C SER A 12 -5.57 20.60 10.04
N ASP A 13 -5.29 21.82 10.51
CA ASP A 13 -5.65 23.05 9.79
C ASP A 13 -5.00 23.10 8.41
N LYS A 14 -3.73 22.68 8.30
CA LYS A 14 -3.01 22.61 7.03
C LYS A 14 -3.56 21.50 6.13
N PHE A 15 -3.85 20.32 6.69
CA PHE A 15 -4.45 19.20 5.95
C PHE A 15 -5.80 19.59 5.30
N ILE A 16 -6.63 20.34 6.02
CA ILE A 16 -7.89 20.89 5.51
C ILE A 16 -7.62 21.95 4.43
N LYS A 17 -6.72 22.91 4.71
CA LYS A 17 -6.38 24.00 3.79
C LYS A 17 -5.81 23.50 2.45
N ASP A 18 -5.05 22.41 2.49
CA ASP A 18 -4.46 21.82 1.30
C ASP A 18 -5.40 20.80 0.62
N GLU A 19 -6.63 20.63 1.11
CA GLU A 19 -7.66 19.77 0.53
C GLU A 19 -7.18 18.32 0.32
N MET A 20 -6.42 17.80 1.29
CA MET A 20 -5.78 16.48 1.19
C MET A 20 -6.79 15.34 0.95
N THR A 21 -8.03 15.49 1.41
CA THR A 21 -9.13 14.56 1.17
C THR A 21 -9.48 14.41 -0.31
N VAL A 22 -9.33 15.46 -1.13
CA VAL A 22 -9.60 15.43 -2.57
C VAL A 22 -8.56 14.56 -3.29
N TYR A 23 -7.28 14.76 -2.95
CA TYR A 23 -6.19 13.94 -3.49
C TYR A 23 -6.29 12.49 -3.01
N ALA A 24 -6.69 12.25 -1.75
CA ALA A 24 -6.88 10.91 -1.22
C ALA A 24 -8.01 10.17 -1.95
N ALA A 25 -9.13 10.83 -2.22
CA ALA A 25 -10.24 10.27 -2.99
C ALA A 25 -9.81 9.92 -4.43
N GLN A 26 -9.14 10.84 -5.11
CA GLN A 26 -8.65 10.62 -6.47
C GLN A 26 -7.64 9.47 -6.54
N ALA A 27 -6.68 9.41 -5.62
CA ALA A 27 -5.70 8.32 -5.56
C ALA A 27 -6.38 6.97 -5.30
N SER A 28 -7.31 6.91 -4.35
CA SER A 28 -8.06 5.70 -4.00
C SER A 28 -8.86 5.18 -5.18
N PHE A 29 -9.54 6.06 -5.91
CA PHE A 29 -10.32 5.69 -7.09
C PHE A 29 -9.45 5.01 -8.15
N PHE A 30 -8.29 5.60 -8.50
CA PHE A 30 -7.42 5.03 -9.52
C PHE A 30 -6.70 3.76 -9.08
N ILE A 31 -6.35 3.63 -7.79
CA ILE A 31 -5.79 2.39 -7.24
C ILE A 31 -6.85 1.29 -7.26
N LEU A 32 -8.09 1.58 -6.84
CA LEU A 32 -9.20 0.62 -6.91
C LEU A 32 -9.48 0.20 -8.36
N LEU A 33 -9.45 1.14 -9.31
CA LEU A 33 -9.58 0.83 -10.73
C LEU A 33 -8.46 -0.09 -11.22
N SER A 34 -7.24 0.05 -10.68
CA SER A 34 -6.12 -0.83 -11.01
C SER A 34 -6.17 -2.20 -10.33
N PHE A 35 -7.02 -2.39 -9.32
CA PHE A 35 -7.14 -3.64 -8.56
C PHE A 35 -7.58 -4.82 -9.44
N PHE A 36 -8.63 -4.66 -10.25
CA PHE A 36 -9.11 -5.77 -11.09
C PHE A 36 -8.09 -6.18 -12.16
N PRO A 37 -7.51 -5.26 -12.95
CA PRO A 37 -6.41 -5.60 -13.85
C PRO A 37 -5.22 -6.23 -13.12
N PHE A 38 -4.87 -5.75 -11.93
CA PHE A 38 -3.78 -6.33 -11.15
C PHE A 38 -4.07 -7.77 -10.73
N VAL A 39 -5.27 -8.07 -10.24
CA VAL A 39 -5.68 -9.44 -9.91
C VAL A 39 -5.63 -10.33 -11.15
N MET A 40 -6.09 -9.85 -12.31
CA MET A 40 -6.00 -10.62 -13.57
C MET A 40 -4.55 -10.90 -13.98
N VAL A 41 -3.64 -9.93 -13.83
CA VAL A 41 -2.19 -10.14 -14.07
C VAL A 41 -1.61 -11.15 -13.09
N LEU A 42 -1.95 -11.05 -11.80
CA LEU A 42 -1.49 -12.01 -10.81
C LEU A 42 -1.92 -13.42 -11.16
N MET A 43 -3.19 -13.59 -11.54
CA MET A 43 -3.73 -14.89 -11.89
C MET A 43 -3.07 -15.47 -13.16
N THR A 44 -2.92 -14.66 -14.21
CA THR A 44 -2.22 -15.09 -15.43
C THR A 44 -0.74 -15.42 -15.20
N LEU A 45 -0.04 -14.69 -14.32
CA LEU A 45 1.33 -15.04 -13.91
C LEU A 45 1.42 -16.41 -13.24
N LEU A 46 0.39 -16.84 -12.51
CA LEU A 46 0.36 -18.17 -11.90
C LEU A 46 0.32 -19.30 -12.94
N GLN A 47 -0.24 -19.07 -14.13
CA GLN A 47 -0.24 -20.06 -15.22
C GLN A 47 1.15 -20.34 -15.79
N PHE A 48 2.07 -19.37 -15.69
CA PHE A 48 3.43 -19.52 -16.18
C PHE A 48 4.32 -20.33 -15.23
N ILE A 49 3.85 -20.65 -14.03
CA ILE A 49 4.55 -21.54 -13.10
C ILE A 49 4.39 -22.98 -13.63
N PRO A 50 5.45 -23.62 -14.14
CA PRO A 50 5.36 -24.98 -14.64
C PRO A 50 4.87 -25.91 -13.53
N HIS A 51 3.97 -26.85 -13.85
CA HIS A 51 3.38 -27.84 -12.93
C HIS A 51 2.32 -27.34 -11.92
N LEU A 52 1.85 -26.09 -12.02
CA LEU A 52 0.72 -25.63 -11.19
C LEU A 52 -0.62 -26.09 -11.80
N SER A 53 -1.22 -27.14 -11.23
CA SER A 53 -2.58 -27.57 -11.58
C SER A 53 -3.63 -26.67 -10.93
N PRO A 54 -4.83 -26.50 -11.53
CA PRO A 54 -5.94 -25.75 -10.93
C PRO A 54 -6.28 -26.21 -9.50
N ASP A 55 -6.17 -27.52 -9.26
CA ASP A 55 -6.42 -28.15 -7.95
C ASP A 55 -5.36 -27.75 -6.91
N MET A 56 -4.09 -27.65 -7.34
CA MET A 56 -2.99 -27.20 -6.48
C MET A 56 -3.12 -25.71 -6.15
N LEU A 57 -3.56 -24.89 -7.11
CA LEU A 57 -3.84 -23.48 -6.89
C LEU A 57 -5.01 -23.28 -5.90
N LEU A 58 -6.09 -24.05 -6.06
CA LEU A 58 -7.23 -24.02 -5.13
C LEU A 58 -6.79 -24.47 -3.72
N ALA A 59 -5.94 -25.49 -3.61
CA ALA A 59 -5.37 -25.95 -2.36
C ALA A 59 -4.50 -24.87 -1.69
N VAL A 60 -3.69 -24.14 -2.45
CA VAL A 60 -2.88 -23.02 -1.93
C VAL A 60 -3.77 -21.86 -1.47
N ILE A 61 -4.75 -21.45 -2.27
CA ILE A 61 -5.65 -20.35 -1.90
C ILE A 61 -6.45 -20.70 -0.64
N THR A 62 -6.91 -21.95 -0.54
CA THR A 62 -7.65 -22.44 0.64
C THR A 62 -6.76 -22.62 1.88
N ALA A 63 -5.48 -22.91 1.72
CA ALA A 63 -4.51 -22.97 2.82
C ALA A 63 -4.10 -21.57 3.32
N VAL A 64 -4.08 -20.56 2.44
CA VAL A 64 -3.64 -19.19 2.75
C VAL A 64 -4.75 -18.34 3.35
N ILE A 65 -5.99 -18.54 2.92
CA ILE A 65 -7.15 -17.77 3.40
C ILE A 65 -7.94 -18.67 4.36
N PRO A 66 -7.75 -18.60 5.69
CA PRO A 66 -8.62 -19.33 6.61
C PRO A 66 -10.06 -18.84 6.43
N ASN A 67 -11.00 -19.77 6.21
CA ASN A 67 -12.44 -19.54 5.91
C ASN A 67 -12.83 -19.25 4.44
N VAL A 68 -12.13 -19.81 3.44
CA VAL A 68 -12.57 -19.74 2.01
C VAL A 68 -13.94 -20.39 1.75
N SER A 69 -14.53 -21.12 2.70
CA SER A 69 -15.83 -21.78 2.51
C SER A 69 -16.94 -20.85 1.99
N LYS A 70 -16.91 -19.55 2.32
CA LYS A 70 -17.86 -18.54 1.80
C LYS A 70 -17.50 -17.97 0.41
N ALA A 71 -16.24 -18.05 -0.01
CA ALA A 71 -15.74 -17.49 -1.27
C ALA A 71 -15.29 -18.55 -2.29
N ARG A 72 -15.32 -19.84 -1.93
CA ARG A 72 -14.91 -20.98 -2.75
C ARG A 72 -15.54 -21.00 -4.15
N PRO A 73 -16.86 -20.82 -4.35
CA PRO A 73 -17.44 -20.81 -5.69
C PRO A 73 -16.97 -19.63 -6.56
N LEU A 74 -16.67 -18.47 -5.95
CA LEU A 74 -16.09 -17.33 -6.66
C LEU A 74 -14.64 -17.59 -7.06
N VAL A 75 -13.87 -18.26 -6.20
CA VAL A 75 -12.48 -18.63 -6.46
C VAL A 75 -12.41 -19.71 -7.55
N GLU A 76 -13.24 -20.75 -7.47
CA GLU A 76 -13.30 -21.83 -8.47
C GLU A 76 -13.71 -21.30 -9.84
N GLY A 77 -14.75 -20.44 -9.90
CA GLY A 77 -15.17 -19.79 -11.15
C GLY A 77 -14.09 -18.88 -11.74
N ALA A 78 -13.39 -18.11 -10.89
CA ALA A 78 -12.28 -17.29 -11.34
C ALA A 78 -11.12 -18.15 -11.90
N ILE A 79 -10.79 -19.29 -11.28
CA ILE A 79 -9.75 -20.21 -11.74
C ILE A 79 -10.16 -20.88 -13.05
N SER A 80 -11.41 -21.33 -13.20
CA SER A 80 -11.87 -21.96 -14.44
C SER A 80 -11.87 -20.98 -15.62
N ASP A 81 -12.34 -19.75 -15.40
CA ASP A 81 -12.33 -18.70 -16.44
C ASP A 81 -10.91 -18.32 -16.84
N LEU A 82 -9.97 -18.43 -15.91
CA LEU A 82 -8.57 -18.12 -16.12
C LEU A 82 -7.88 -19.10 -17.08
N TYR A 83 -8.13 -20.41 -16.96
CA TYR A 83 -7.47 -21.43 -17.77
C TYR A 83 -8.08 -21.60 -19.18
N ILE A 84 -9.32 -21.17 -19.39
CA ILE A 84 -10.04 -21.36 -20.66
C ILE A 84 -9.68 -20.28 -21.71
N ARG A 85 -9.21 -19.09 -21.30
CA ARG A 85 -8.97 -17.97 -22.22
C ARG A 85 -7.48 -17.74 -22.51
N SER A 86 -7.14 -17.69 -23.80
CA SER A 86 -5.76 -17.59 -24.29
C SER A 86 -5.01 -16.35 -23.74
N PRO A 87 -3.84 -16.48 -23.07
CA PRO A 87 -3.35 -15.45 -22.15
C PRO A 87 -2.60 -14.30 -22.84
N GLY A 88 -1.92 -14.54 -23.96
CA GLY A 88 -0.84 -13.67 -24.44
C GLY A 88 -1.25 -12.21 -24.70
N VAL A 89 -2.23 -11.99 -25.58
CA VAL A 89 -2.65 -10.62 -25.97
C VAL A 89 -3.45 -9.93 -24.86
N ILE A 90 -4.31 -10.68 -24.17
CA ILE A 90 -5.14 -10.16 -23.06
C ILE A 90 -4.26 -9.75 -21.88
N LEU A 91 -3.18 -10.49 -21.61
CA LEU A 91 -2.20 -10.19 -20.56
C LEU A 91 -1.57 -8.81 -20.77
N TRP A 92 -1.01 -8.54 -21.96
CA TRP A 92 -0.34 -7.27 -22.22
C TRP A 92 -1.29 -6.08 -22.12
N VAL A 93 -2.50 -6.19 -22.67
CA VAL A 93 -3.53 -5.15 -22.56
C VAL A 93 -3.90 -4.91 -21.09
N THR A 94 -4.03 -5.98 -20.31
CA THR A 94 -4.35 -5.90 -18.88
C THR A 94 -3.22 -5.29 -18.05
N ILE A 95 -1.96 -5.67 -18.32
CA ILE A 95 -0.78 -5.06 -17.68
C ILE A 95 -0.74 -3.57 -17.97
N LEU A 96 -0.95 -3.16 -19.23
CA LEU A 96 -0.95 -1.75 -19.62
C LEU A 96 -2.09 -0.98 -18.95
N ALA A 97 -3.29 -1.57 -18.87
CA ALA A 97 -4.43 -0.97 -18.17
C ALA A 97 -4.19 -0.85 -16.66
N ALA A 98 -3.64 -1.90 -16.02
CA ALA A 98 -3.27 -1.90 -14.61
C ALA A 98 -2.25 -0.80 -14.32
N LEU A 99 -1.18 -0.77 -15.10
CA LEU A 99 -0.09 0.17 -14.94
C LEU A 99 -0.54 1.62 -15.20
N TRP A 100 -1.38 1.83 -16.22
CA TRP A 100 -1.93 3.15 -16.53
C TRP A 100 -2.79 3.71 -15.40
N SER A 101 -3.68 2.89 -14.85
CA SER A 101 -4.57 3.24 -13.74
C SER A 101 -3.77 3.47 -12.46
N ALA A 102 -2.88 2.55 -12.10
CA ALA A 102 -2.05 2.67 -10.90
C ALA A 102 -1.12 3.90 -10.98
N SER A 103 -0.53 4.17 -12.14
CA SER A 103 0.28 5.39 -12.39
C SER A 103 -0.54 6.67 -12.25
N LYS A 104 -1.84 6.67 -12.59
CA LYS A 104 -2.73 7.82 -12.30
C LYS A 104 -3.00 7.99 -10.80
N GLY A 105 -3.11 6.89 -10.05
CA GLY A 105 -3.20 6.92 -8.59
C GLY A 105 -1.95 7.54 -7.96
N MET A 106 -0.77 7.09 -8.39
CA MET A 106 0.51 7.64 -7.94
C MET A 106 0.68 9.12 -8.32
N LEU A 107 0.24 9.53 -9.51
CA LEU A 107 0.25 10.94 -9.92
C LEU A 107 -0.65 11.81 -9.03
N SER A 108 -1.76 11.27 -8.55
CA SER A 108 -2.62 11.97 -7.58
C SER A 108 -1.92 12.16 -6.24
N MET A 109 -1.22 11.13 -5.76
CA MET A 109 -0.36 11.23 -4.57
C MET A 109 0.74 12.27 -4.77
N GLU A 110 1.40 12.27 -5.92
CA GLU A 110 2.43 13.26 -6.28
C GLU A 110 1.89 14.69 -6.21
N ARG A 111 0.69 14.93 -6.74
CA ARG A 111 0.03 16.24 -6.69
C ARG A 111 -0.28 16.66 -5.25
N GLY A 112 -0.81 15.75 -4.43
CA GLY A 112 -1.04 16.01 -3.01
C GLY A 112 0.25 16.37 -2.28
N LEU A 113 1.31 15.57 -2.44
CA LEU A 113 2.61 15.87 -1.82
C LEU A 113 3.23 17.19 -2.32
N ASN A 114 3.06 17.49 -3.62
CA ASN A 114 3.51 18.76 -4.18
C ASN A 114 2.72 19.95 -3.65
N ARG A 115 1.43 19.79 -3.32
CA ARG A 115 0.63 20.82 -2.64
C ARG A 115 1.22 21.13 -1.27
N ILE A 116 1.54 20.09 -0.49
CA ILE A 116 2.16 20.21 0.84
C ILE A 116 3.48 21.01 0.78
N TRP A 117 4.36 20.65 -0.16
CA TRP A 117 5.70 21.24 -0.24
C TRP A 117 5.80 22.51 -1.09
N SER A 118 4.79 22.79 -1.90
CA SER A 118 4.71 23.95 -2.81
C SER A 118 6.04 24.28 -3.52
N PRO A 119 6.58 23.35 -4.34
CA PRO A 119 7.87 23.51 -5.00
C PRO A 119 7.84 24.69 -5.98
N ARG A 120 8.92 25.50 -5.99
CA ARG A 120 9.06 26.66 -6.89
C ARG A 120 9.24 26.25 -8.35
N GLU A 121 9.88 25.10 -8.59
CA GLU A 121 10.19 24.61 -9.93
C GLU A 121 9.11 23.67 -10.47
N LYS A 122 8.62 23.98 -11.68
CA LYS A 122 7.67 23.14 -12.41
C LYS A 122 8.44 22.11 -13.24
N ARG A 123 8.43 20.84 -12.81
CA ARG A 123 8.85 19.73 -13.71
C ARG A 123 7.81 19.53 -14.82
N GLY A 124 8.24 19.13 -16.03
CA GLY A 124 7.32 18.80 -17.11
C GLY A 124 6.37 17.64 -16.74
N TYR A 125 5.16 17.65 -17.30
CA TYR A 125 4.14 16.61 -17.07
C TYR A 125 4.67 15.21 -17.45
N VAL A 126 5.40 15.10 -18.56
CA VAL A 126 5.97 13.83 -19.05
C VAL A 126 6.96 13.22 -18.06
N VAL A 127 7.90 14.00 -17.52
CA VAL A 127 8.88 13.54 -16.53
C VAL A 127 8.19 13.03 -15.27
N SER A 128 7.14 13.74 -14.85
CA SER A 128 6.35 13.40 -13.66
C SER A 128 5.62 12.07 -13.86
N ARG A 129 5.04 11.87 -15.06
CA ARG A 129 4.38 10.63 -15.46
C ARG A 129 5.36 9.45 -15.48
N LEU A 130 6.56 9.62 -16.02
CA LEU A 130 7.59 8.56 -16.07
C LEU A 130 8.03 8.13 -14.66
N ILE A 131 8.25 9.10 -13.76
CA ILE A 131 8.64 8.81 -12.37
C ILE A 131 7.51 8.10 -11.62
N CYS A 132 6.28 8.58 -11.75
CA CYS A 132 5.12 7.93 -11.12
C CYS A 132 4.93 6.51 -11.63
N THR A 133 5.09 6.26 -12.94
CA THR A 133 5.04 4.92 -13.51
C THR A 133 6.17 4.04 -12.99
N GLY A 134 7.41 4.53 -12.96
CA GLY A 134 8.55 3.78 -12.42
C GLY A 134 8.37 3.42 -10.94
N TYR A 135 7.89 4.37 -10.13
CA TYR A 135 7.59 4.12 -8.71
C TYR A 135 6.45 3.11 -8.55
N THR A 136 5.42 3.20 -9.40
CA THR A 136 4.32 2.22 -9.43
C THR A 136 4.85 0.81 -9.71
N ILE A 137 5.76 0.64 -10.67
CA ILE A 137 6.36 -0.67 -10.98
C ILE A 137 7.15 -1.20 -9.78
N VAL A 138 8.00 -0.36 -9.17
CA VAL A 138 8.79 -0.76 -7.99
C VAL A 138 7.86 -1.14 -6.83
N PHE A 139 6.82 -0.36 -6.57
CA PHE A 139 5.82 -0.65 -5.55
C PHE A 139 5.08 -1.97 -5.82
N LEU A 140 4.69 -2.23 -7.07
CA LEU A 140 4.07 -3.50 -7.48
C LEU A 140 5.01 -4.69 -7.24
N ILE A 141 6.30 -4.57 -7.58
CA ILE A 141 7.29 -5.62 -7.32
C ILE A 141 7.40 -5.88 -5.81
N ILE A 142 7.46 -4.83 -4.99
CA ILE A 142 7.50 -4.96 -3.52
C ILE A 142 6.25 -5.67 -3.00
N CYS A 143 5.06 -5.32 -3.52
CA CYS A 143 3.80 -5.98 -3.15
C CYS A 143 3.77 -7.47 -3.55
N ILE A 144 4.25 -7.81 -4.75
CA ILE A 144 4.34 -9.21 -5.20
C ILE A 144 5.33 -9.98 -4.33
N MET A 145 6.51 -9.42 -4.06
CA MET A 145 7.53 -10.03 -3.21
C MET A 145 7.04 -10.21 -1.77
N SER A 146 6.30 -9.24 -1.22
CA SER A 146 5.72 -9.36 0.13
C SER A 146 4.63 -10.43 0.18
N LEU A 147 3.78 -10.53 -0.85
CA LEU A 147 2.79 -11.59 -0.98
C LEU A 147 3.47 -12.97 -1.04
N ILE A 148 4.50 -13.12 -1.89
CA ILE A 148 5.27 -14.36 -1.99
C ILE A 148 5.86 -14.72 -0.63
N LEU A 149 6.50 -13.77 0.06
CA LEU A 149 7.11 -14.01 1.36
C LEU A 149 6.07 -14.41 2.43
N LEU A 150 4.90 -13.78 2.44
CA LEU A 150 3.80 -14.08 3.37
C LEU A 150 3.19 -15.47 3.09
N VAL A 151 2.92 -15.78 1.82
CA VAL A 151 2.22 -16.99 1.37
C VAL A 151 3.12 -18.22 1.33
N PHE A 152 4.28 -18.12 0.67
CA PHE A 152 5.24 -19.22 0.64
C PHE A 152 5.97 -19.34 1.97
N GLY A 153 6.04 -18.28 2.77
CA GLY A 153 6.56 -18.35 4.13
C GLY A 153 5.82 -19.40 4.97
N SER A 154 4.49 -19.37 4.99
CA SER A 154 3.72 -20.37 5.74
C SER A 154 3.83 -21.77 5.13
N ALA A 155 3.89 -21.89 3.80
CA ALA A 155 4.05 -23.19 3.14
C ALA A 155 5.43 -23.84 3.41
N ILE A 156 6.52 -23.07 3.30
CA ILE A 156 7.89 -23.51 3.62
C ILE A 156 7.99 -23.86 5.10
N GLN A 157 7.36 -23.07 5.97
CA GLN A 157 7.30 -23.33 7.41
C GLN A 157 6.61 -24.66 7.72
N ASN A 158 5.43 -24.91 7.15
CA ASN A 158 4.71 -26.17 7.37
C ASN A 158 5.49 -27.37 6.81
N PHE A 159 6.20 -27.21 5.70
CA PHE A 159 7.08 -28.25 5.14
C PHE A 159 8.29 -28.54 6.06
N LEU A 160 8.92 -27.51 6.61
CA LEU A 160 10.04 -27.65 7.56
C LEU A 160 9.60 -28.26 8.89
N GLU A 161 8.43 -27.88 9.42
CA GLU A 161 7.88 -28.43 10.66
C GLU A 161 7.56 -29.93 10.54
N ASN A 162 7.08 -30.37 9.37
CA ASN A 162 6.79 -31.78 9.11
C ASN A 162 8.05 -32.63 8.86
N THR A 163 9.14 -32.03 8.37
CA THR A 163 10.37 -32.77 8.03
C THR A 163 11.39 -32.79 9.17
N VAL A 164 11.45 -31.73 9.99
CA VAL A 164 12.41 -31.59 11.08
C VAL A 164 11.75 -30.96 12.32
N PRO A 165 11.17 -31.77 13.23
CA PRO A 165 10.40 -31.27 14.39
C PRO A 165 11.22 -30.41 15.39
N VAL A 166 12.56 -30.50 15.33
CA VAL A 166 13.50 -29.67 16.12
C VAL A 166 13.46 -28.18 15.71
N ILE A 167 12.94 -27.85 14.52
CA ILE A 167 12.87 -26.47 14.00
C ILE A 167 11.61 -25.73 14.48
N SER A 168 10.65 -26.40 15.14
CA SER A 168 9.40 -25.80 15.63
C SER A 168 9.59 -24.57 16.54
N THR A 169 10.67 -24.53 17.33
CA THR A 169 11.02 -23.37 18.14
C THR A 169 11.54 -22.20 17.28
N PHE A 170 12.24 -22.49 16.18
CA PHE A 170 12.75 -21.52 15.22
C PHE A 170 11.64 -20.92 14.34
N THR A 171 10.60 -21.69 14.02
CA THR A 171 9.49 -21.21 13.16
C THR A 171 8.63 -20.14 13.84
N ARG A 172 8.49 -20.18 15.17
CA ARG A 172 7.85 -19.08 15.91
C ARG A 172 8.64 -17.76 15.82
N HIS A 173 9.97 -17.82 15.82
CA HIS A 173 10.82 -16.65 15.58
C HIS A 173 10.72 -16.17 14.13
N ILE A 174 10.54 -17.07 13.16
CA ILE A 174 10.34 -16.73 11.75
C ILE A 174 9.08 -15.88 11.54
N LEU A 175 7.98 -16.18 12.23
CA LEU A 175 6.73 -15.40 12.13
C LEU A 175 6.91 -13.96 12.64
N ASN A 176 7.63 -13.78 13.74
CA ASN A 176 7.96 -12.46 14.27
C ASN A 176 8.89 -11.68 13.32
N ILE A 177 9.88 -12.34 12.72
CA ILE A 177 10.77 -11.72 11.72
C ILE A 177 9.97 -11.26 10.49
N ARG A 178 9.01 -12.06 10.01
CA ARG A 178 8.14 -11.69 8.88
C ARG A 178 7.32 -10.42 9.16
N ALA A 179 6.70 -10.35 10.33
CA ALA A 179 5.91 -9.18 10.73
C ALA A 179 6.81 -7.93 10.82
N ILE A 180 7.98 -8.04 11.46
CA ILE A 180 8.95 -6.94 11.56
C ILE A 180 9.43 -6.50 10.16
N LEU A 181 9.73 -7.45 9.29
CA LEU A 181 10.17 -7.18 7.92
C LEU A 181 9.07 -6.52 7.09
N ALA A 182 7.81 -6.93 7.24
CA ALA A 182 6.68 -6.28 6.57
C ALA A 182 6.50 -4.83 7.03
N VAL A 183 6.60 -4.55 8.33
CA VAL A 183 6.58 -3.18 8.86
C VAL A 183 7.78 -2.37 8.35
N ALA A 184 8.98 -2.95 8.33
CA ALA A 184 10.18 -2.30 7.83
C ALA A 184 10.06 -1.95 6.33
N LEU A 185 9.53 -2.86 5.51
CA LEU A 185 9.25 -2.61 4.10
C LEU A 185 8.21 -1.51 3.90
N LEU A 186 7.18 -1.45 4.75
CA LEU A 186 6.16 -0.41 4.68
C LEU A 186 6.75 0.97 5.04
N ILE A 187 7.55 1.06 6.09
CA ILE A 187 8.26 2.29 6.49
C ILE A 187 9.21 2.72 5.37
N LEU A 188 9.97 1.78 4.80
CA LEU A 188 10.86 2.05 3.68
C LEU A 188 10.07 2.61 2.48
N SER A 189 8.95 1.99 2.13
CA SER A 189 8.08 2.42 1.03
C SER A 189 7.51 3.81 1.26
N PHE A 190 7.05 4.15 2.46
CA PHE A 190 6.57 5.52 2.74
C PHE A 190 7.71 6.53 2.78
N THR A 191 8.88 6.15 3.29
CA THR A 191 10.05 7.03 3.31
C THR A 191 10.52 7.37 1.88
N THR A 192 10.60 6.38 1.00
CA THR A 192 10.97 6.60 -0.40
C THR A 192 9.89 7.39 -1.13
N LEU A 193 8.61 7.11 -0.86
CA LEU A 193 7.49 7.89 -1.38
C LEU A 193 7.64 9.37 -1.03
N TYR A 194 7.85 9.70 0.25
CA TYR A 194 7.99 11.09 0.70
C TYR A 194 9.27 11.78 0.21
N ALA A 195 10.34 11.05 -0.07
CA ALA A 195 11.60 11.65 -0.49
C ALA A 195 11.71 11.82 -2.02
N VAL A 196 11.17 10.87 -2.79
CA VAL A 196 11.42 10.75 -4.25
C VAL A 196 10.26 11.28 -5.09
N VAL A 197 9.02 11.08 -4.63
CA VAL A 197 7.81 11.45 -5.40
C VAL A 197 7.62 12.97 -5.47
N PRO A 198 7.80 13.75 -4.39
CA PRO A 198 7.70 15.20 -4.48
C PRO A 198 8.72 15.80 -5.45
N ARG A 199 8.37 16.92 -6.09
CA ARG A 199 9.29 17.62 -7.01
C ARG A 199 10.45 18.29 -6.28
N LYS A 200 10.23 18.68 -5.02
CA LYS A 200 11.28 19.21 -4.15
C LYS A 200 12.22 18.07 -3.76
N LYS A 201 13.53 18.24 -3.96
CA LYS A 201 14.54 17.28 -3.47
C LYS A 201 14.54 17.30 -1.95
N LEU A 202 14.06 16.22 -1.34
CA LEU A 202 13.97 16.07 0.12
C LEU A 202 14.97 15.01 0.61
N LYS A 203 15.58 15.26 1.77
CA LYS A 203 16.51 14.31 2.39
C LYS A 203 15.72 13.16 2.99
N ILE A 204 16.00 11.92 2.56
CA ILE A 204 15.36 10.67 3.04
C ILE A 204 15.29 10.59 4.57
N ARG A 205 16.41 10.91 5.26
CA ARG A 205 16.49 10.85 6.73
C ARG A 205 15.49 11.76 7.44
N LEU A 206 15.07 12.87 6.82
CA LEU A 206 14.11 13.81 7.40
C LEU A 206 12.66 13.38 7.20
N GLN A 207 12.41 12.37 6.35
CA GLN A 207 11.07 11.87 6.05
C GLN A 207 10.65 10.66 6.90
N LEU A 208 11.59 10.11 7.68
CA LEU A 208 11.35 8.95 8.54
C LEU A 208 10.26 9.15 9.60
N PRO A 209 10.15 10.31 10.30
CA PRO A 209 9.14 10.48 11.35
C PRO A 209 7.71 10.33 10.83
N GLY A 210 7.40 10.97 9.70
CA GLY A 210 6.12 10.85 9.04
C GLY A 210 5.89 9.46 8.44
N ALA A 211 6.94 8.80 7.95
CA ALA A 211 6.82 7.42 7.44
C ALA A 211 6.45 6.43 8.54
N ILE A 212 7.09 6.54 9.72
CA ILE A 212 6.76 5.73 10.90
C ILE A 212 5.32 6.00 11.34
N PHE A 213 4.92 7.27 11.45
CA PHE A 213 3.55 7.65 11.79
C PHE A 213 2.54 7.04 10.82
N SER A 214 2.78 7.18 9.51
CA SER A 214 1.88 6.65 8.49
C SER A 214 1.82 5.13 8.50
N SER A 215 2.94 4.43 8.68
CA SER A 215 2.96 2.96 8.75
C SER A 215 2.20 2.45 9.98
N LEU A 216 2.41 3.05 11.15
CA LEU A 216 1.69 2.68 12.37
C LEU A 216 0.20 3.01 12.26
N GLY A 217 -0.13 4.20 11.75
CA GLY A 217 -1.52 4.61 11.52
C GLY A 217 -2.23 3.69 10.53
N TRP A 218 -1.55 3.30 9.44
CA TRP A 218 -2.09 2.36 8.45
C TRP A 218 -2.39 1.00 9.06
N ILE A 219 -1.45 0.45 9.84
CA ILE A 219 -1.62 -0.85 10.51
C ILE A 219 -2.75 -0.78 11.54
N LEU A 220 -2.75 0.25 12.40
CA LEU A 220 -3.77 0.45 13.42
C LEU A 220 -5.15 0.61 12.80
N PHE A 221 -5.27 1.44 11.76
CA PHE A 221 -6.52 1.64 11.06
C PHE A 221 -7.00 0.35 10.38
N SER A 222 -6.09 -0.40 9.74
CA SER A 222 -6.43 -1.69 9.13
C SER A 222 -6.89 -2.72 10.15
N PHE A 223 -6.30 -2.72 11.35
CA PHE A 223 -6.73 -3.56 12.46
C PHE A 223 -8.14 -3.19 12.95
N VAL A 224 -8.39 -1.90 13.19
CA VAL A 224 -9.72 -1.40 13.58
C VAL A 224 -10.76 -1.69 12.49
N PHE A 225 -10.41 -1.49 11.23
CA PHE A 225 -11.25 -1.80 10.09
C PHE A 225 -11.57 -3.30 9.98
N SER A 226 -10.60 -4.17 10.31
CA SER A 226 -10.83 -5.62 10.36
C SER A 226 -11.82 -6.01 11.45
N ILE A 227 -11.74 -5.40 12.65
CA ILE A 227 -12.73 -5.61 13.72
C ILE A 227 -14.12 -5.18 13.25
N TYR A 228 -14.21 -4.00 12.65
CA TYR A 228 -15.45 -3.48 12.07
C TYR A 228 -16.04 -4.44 11.03
N PHE A 229 -15.21 -4.94 10.09
CA PHE A 229 -15.67 -5.89 9.07
C PHE A 229 -16.16 -7.21 9.68
N ASN A 230 -15.46 -7.73 10.69
CA ASN A 230 -15.80 -9.00 11.32
C ASN A 230 -17.07 -8.95 12.18
N HIS A 231 -17.39 -7.80 12.78
CA HIS A 231 -18.58 -7.64 13.63
C HIS A 231 -19.84 -7.24 12.85
N PHE A 232 -19.69 -6.55 11.72
CA PHE A 232 -20.82 -6.03 10.95
C PHE A 232 -21.10 -6.86 9.69
N SER A 233 -21.30 -8.18 9.86
CA SER A 233 -21.62 -9.13 8.79
C SER A 233 -22.95 -8.88 8.05
N HIS A 234 -23.72 -7.86 8.43
CA HIS A 234 -25.02 -7.52 7.85
C HIS A 234 -24.98 -6.40 6.78
N PHE A 235 -23.80 -5.89 6.38
CA PHE A 235 -23.72 -4.85 5.34
C PHE A 235 -24.18 -5.30 3.95
N SER A 236 -24.33 -6.61 3.73
CA SER A 236 -24.81 -7.17 2.47
C SER A 236 -26.19 -6.64 2.04
N TYR A 237 -27.00 -6.07 2.95
CA TYR A 237 -28.32 -5.52 2.62
C TYR A 237 -28.28 -4.12 1.99
N ALA A 238 -27.26 -3.29 2.27
CA ALA A 238 -27.22 -1.90 1.79
C ALA A 238 -26.62 -1.77 0.38
N TYR A 239 -25.59 -2.56 0.07
CA TYR A 239 -24.85 -2.48 -1.19
C TYR A 239 -24.77 -3.82 -1.94
N GLY A 240 -25.40 -4.89 -1.43
CA GLY A 240 -25.42 -6.20 -2.09
C GLY A 240 -24.02 -6.73 -2.39
N SER A 241 -23.81 -7.17 -3.63
CA SER A 241 -22.51 -7.66 -4.13
C SER A 241 -21.43 -6.57 -4.21
N LEU A 242 -21.79 -5.28 -4.18
CA LEU A 242 -20.84 -4.15 -4.23
C LEU A 242 -20.27 -3.78 -2.87
N THR A 243 -20.81 -4.34 -1.78
CA THR A 243 -20.40 -4.03 -0.40
C THR A 243 -18.88 -4.14 -0.20
N ALA A 244 -18.27 -5.21 -0.71
CA ALA A 244 -16.83 -5.42 -0.59
C ALA A 244 -16.00 -4.33 -1.28
N ILE A 245 -16.43 -3.89 -2.47
CA ILE A 245 -15.72 -2.87 -3.27
C ILE A 245 -15.83 -1.50 -2.60
N VAL A 246 -17.02 -1.12 -2.11
CA VAL A 246 -17.24 0.15 -1.40
C VAL A 246 -16.42 0.20 -0.13
N LEU A 247 -16.40 -0.88 0.65
CA LEU A 247 -15.60 -0.98 1.88
C LEU A 247 -14.11 -0.93 1.58
N LEU A 248 -13.63 -1.62 0.53
CA LEU A 248 -12.24 -1.55 0.10
C LEU A 248 -11.84 -0.13 -0.30
N MET A 249 -12.71 0.57 -1.04
CA MET A 249 -12.50 1.96 -1.44
C MET A 249 -12.40 2.89 -0.22
N LEU A 250 -13.30 2.70 0.76
CA LEU A 250 -13.32 3.48 1.99
C LEU A 250 -12.08 3.23 2.84
N TRP A 251 -11.69 1.96 2.99
CA TRP A 251 -10.47 1.57 3.69
C TRP A 251 -9.24 2.25 3.06
N LEU A 252 -9.12 2.15 1.74
CA LEU A 252 -8.01 2.73 1.00
C LEU A 252 -8.00 4.25 1.12
N TYR A 253 -9.17 4.89 1.07
CA TYR A 253 -9.32 6.34 1.26
C TYR A 253 -8.73 6.82 2.57
N PHE A 254 -9.10 6.19 3.69
CA PHE A 254 -8.55 6.55 5.00
C PHE A 254 -7.06 6.26 5.11
N CYS A 255 -6.61 5.14 4.56
CA CYS A 255 -5.19 4.80 4.48
C CYS A 255 -4.36 5.87 3.74
N ILE A 256 -4.87 6.41 2.63
CA ILE A 256 -4.20 7.50 1.91
C ILE A 256 -4.30 8.84 2.67
N CYS A 257 -5.40 9.11 3.36
CA CYS A 257 -5.49 10.26 4.28
C CYS A 257 -4.43 10.20 5.38
N ILE A 258 -4.21 9.03 5.99
CA ILE A 258 -3.16 8.80 6.99
C ILE A 258 -1.78 9.06 6.38
N LEU A 259 -1.56 8.59 5.15
CA LEU A 259 -0.33 8.86 4.40
C LEU A 259 -0.10 10.37 4.20
N PHE A 260 -1.12 11.15 3.85
CA PHE A 260 -0.96 12.60 3.73
C PHE A 260 -0.76 13.29 5.07
N LEU A 261 -1.39 12.83 6.15
CA LEU A 261 -1.13 13.32 7.50
C LEU A 261 0.34 13.11 7.91
N GLY A 262 0.94 11.95 7.60
CA GLY A 262 2.37 11.74 7.83
C GLY A 262 3.26 12.67 7.00
N ALA A 263 2.86 12.99 5.77
CA ALA A 263 3.58 13.96 4.94
C ALA A 263 3.52 15.38 5.54
N GLU A 264 2.38 15.78 6.12
CA GLU A 264 2.26 17.06 6.83
C GLU A 264 3.13 17.12 8.10
N ILE A 265 3.19 16.02 8.85
CA ILE A 265 4.10 15.91 10.01
C ILE A 265 5.56 16.11 9.55
N ASN A 266 5.95 15.50 8.43
CA ASN A 266 7.29 15.69 7.86
C ASN A 266 7.54 17.14 7.44
N TYR A 267 6.55 17.84 6.90
CA TYR A 267 6.65 19.26 6.56
C TYR A 267 7.00 20.09 7.79
N PHE A 268 6.21 19.99 8.87
CA PHE A 268 6.48 20.75 10.09
C PHE A 268 7.79 20.35 10.76
N TYR A 269 8.16 19.06 10.73
CA TYR A 269 9.43 18.57 11.27
C TYR A 269 10.63 19.19 10.55
N VAL A 270 10.59 19.26 9.22
CA VAL A 270 11.64 19.91 8.42
C VAL A 270 11.65 21.41 8.64
N SER A 271 10.49 22.08 8.64
CA SER A 271 10.41 23.54 8.87
C SER A 271 10.97 23.95 10.24
N TYR A 272 10.67 23.20 11.30
CA TYR A 272 11.22 23.45 12.62
C TYR A 272 12.75 23.29 12.64
N LYS A 273 13.25 22.26 11.96
CA LYS A 273 14.69 22.02 11.87
C LYS A 273 15.41 23.13 11.09
N GLU A 274 14.86 23.58 9.96
CA GLU A 274 15.41 24.69 9.17
C GLU A 274 15.46 26.00 9.99
N LEU A 275 14.41 26.31 10.76
CA LEU A 275 14.37 27.47 11.67
C LEU A 275 15.43 27.38 12.79
N SER A 276 15.65 26.20 13.35
CA SER A 276 16.64 25.97 14.42
C SER A 276 18.09 26.11 13.93
N PHE A 277 18.36 25.79 12.65
CA PHE A 277 19.69 26.00 12.06
C PHE A 277 19.95 27.47 11.77
N HIS A 278 18.93 28.23 11.34
CA HIS A 278 19.10 29.65 11.04
C HIS A 278 19.35 30.48 12.31
N SER A 279 18.65 30.17 13.41
CA SER A 279 18.84 30.85 14.71
C SER A 279 20.25 30.65 15.29
N ARG A 280 20.84 29.45 15.17
CA ARG A 280 22.22 29.20 15.63
C ARG A 280 23.29 29.92 14.80
N GLY A 281 23.06 30.12 13.51
CA GLY A 281 23.99 30.85 12.65
C GLY A 281 24.06 32.37 12.92
N PHE A 282 23.16 32.91 13.74
CA PHE A 282 23.18 34.30 14.22
C PHE A 282 23.82 34.45 15.61
N GLU A 283 23.98 33.37 16.38
CA GLU A 283 24.66 33.42 17.69
C GLU A 283 26.19 33.28 17.56
N ASP A 284 26.67 32.75 16.43
CA ASP A 284 28.09 32.52 16.15
C ASP A 284 28.78 33.64 15.31
N ASN A 285 28.09 34.77 15.06
CA ASN A 285 28.63 35.97 14.37
C ASN A 285 28.49 37.21 15.24
#